data_AF-A0A662M3L5-F1
#
_entry.id   AF-A0A662M3L5-F1
#
_cell.length_a   1.000
_cell.length_b   1.000
_cell.length_c   1.000
_cell.angle_alpha   90.00
_cell.angle_beta   90.00
_cell.angle_gamma   90.00
#
_symmetry.space_group_name_H-M   'P 1'
#
loop_
_entity.id
_entity.type
_entity.pdbx_description
1 polymer ?
#
loop_
_entity_poly.entity_id
_entity_poly.type
_entity_poly.pdbx_seq_one_letter_code
_entity_poly.pdbx_strand_id
1 'polypeptide(L)'
;MKGKRNIMIVVGLVFFIIAPSFSFVLTPSMKKIPDNLHEVVYYEGKLGMLNTSTLNMDYINIEIKREVNAIKKEGDVLLIREDVTVKDKRTGKEIPDLSMTTIYGIDPRTSKNVPGYGDTERVGQWIFPVGVKKKDYLVWNSDMDEPYREGYVDVNDAAGIAHYMGEKEIAGVKTYEYRGHQDEVYIGPGPEGTPPESRMYYMGDQTAWAEVKTGLIVDYDKHVVQYIEFPDLHKLPSDLNMTAELKGKVSVFNLSKAGTGDWYDRYNATVVNHVWVENPETDSLYMVGSEMIARDENGHMLPDELQGYSIDGVNPYTMEYDSMFSDKRGLLTFPIGVEKKDYPLWDSQIGNISVAHFVGEENIAGLDTYKYVAQVNNYPVGTQDIEGMSDRNVKLFYTGNTTYWVEPSTGSIVNVKQEGKVISQFPDLHTIPENTDSELKMEGKLWIISEGSKDIEMIRHVKAV
;
A
#
# COMPACT_ATOMS: atom_id res chain seq x y z
N MET A 1 -8.47 -16.28 -25.12
CA MET A 1 -7.19 -15.72 -24.63
C MET A 1 -6.99 -14.33 -25.22
N LYS A 2 -7.49 -13.29 -24.54
CA LYS A 2 -7.14 -11.90 -24.83
C LYS A 2 -6.34 -11.43 -23.62
N GLY A 3 -5.07 -11.10 -23.83
CA GLY A 3 -4.16 -10.67 -22.77
C GLY A 3 -4.73 -9.43 -22.10
N LYS A 4 -4.89 -9.51 -20.76
CA LYS A 4 -5.02 -8.32 -19.93
C LYS A 4 -3.72 -7.55 -20.09
N ARG A 5 -3.78 -6.37 -20.71
CA ARG A 5 -2.70 -5.39 -20.66
C ARG A 5 -2.62 -4.97 -19.20
N ASN A 6 -1.58 -5.40 -18.49
CA ASN A 6 -1.19 -4.76 -17.24
C ASN A 6 -0.95 -3.29 -17.60
N ILE A 7 -1.86 -2.41 -17.19
CA ILE A 7 -1.67 -0.97 -17.34
C ILE A 7 -0.68 -0.60 -16.25
N MET A 8 0.59 -0.67 -16.61
CA MET A 8 1.70 -0.19 -15.79
C MET A 8 1.51 1.34 -15.66
N ILE A 9 1.06 1.79 -14.50
CA ILE A 9 0.94 3.23 -14.23
C ILE A 9 2.33 3.72 -13.87
N VAL A 10 3.04 4.25 -14.86
CA VAL A 10 4.31 4.96 -14.67
C VAL A 10 3.97 6.40 -14.32
N VAL A 11 4.30 6.82 -13.10
CA VAL A 11 4.23 8.24 -12.72
C VAL A 11 5.63 8.80 -12.76
N GLY A 12 5.91 9.57 -13.81
CA GLY A 12 7.21 10.20 -14.03
C GLY A 12 7.42 11.44 -13.17
N LEU A 13 8.48 11.44 -12.38
CA LEU A 13 9.11 12.64 -11.81
C LEU A 13 10.13 13.19 -12.83
N VAL A 14 9.62 13.88 -13.85
CA VAL A 14 10.45 14.36 -14.98
C VAL A 14 11.22 15.62 -14.60
N PHE A 15 12.56 15.54 -14.51
CA PHE A 15 13.43 16.68 -14.17
C PHE A 15 14.25 17.20 -15.36
N PHE A 16 13.83 18.29 -15.99
CA PHE A 16 14.66 18.97 -17.00
C PHE A 16 15.74 19.86 -16.33
N ILE A 17 17.02 19.52 -16.48
CA ILE A 17 18.12 20.42 -16.11
C ILE A 17 18.89 20.81 -17.38
N ILE A 18 18.36 21.80 -18.10
CA ILE A 18 19.17 22.54 -19.08
C ILE A 18 20.24 23.26 -18.26
N ALA A 19 21.53 23.03 -18.52
CA ALA A 19 22.61 23.75 -17.85
C ALA A 19 23.79 23.89 -18.80
N PRO A 20 23.87 24.96 -19.61
CA PRO A 20 25.02 25.17 -20.46
C PRO A 20 26.24 25.64 -19.65
N SER A 21 27.38 25.02 -19.97
CA SER A 21 28.77 25.49 -19.85
C SER A 21 29.44 25.49 -18.46
N PHE A 22 30.32 24.50 -18.21
CA PHE A 22 31.42 24.63 -17.26
C PHE A 22 32.39 25.71 -17.78
N SER A 23 32.61 26.76 -17.00
CA SER A 23 33.71 27.68 -17.25
C SER A 23 34.58 27.74 -15.99
N PHE A 24 35.67 26.97 -15.97
CA PHE A 24 36.83 27.37 -15.20
C PHE A 24 37.73 28.22 -16.09
N VAL A 25 38.43 29.20 -15.54
CA VAL A 25 39.47 29.88 -16.32
C VAL A 25 40.76 29.06 -16.18
N LEU A 26 40.81 27.89 -16.81
CA LEU A 26 42.10 27.20 -17.01
C LEU A 26 42.83 27.89 -18.14
N THR A 27 44.02 28.43 -17.86
CA THR A 27 44.84 29.02 -18.91
C THR A 27 45.27 27.92 -19.89
N PRO A 28 45.21 28.15 -21.21
CA PRO A 28 45.52 27.12 -22.23
C PRO A 28 46.91 26.48 -22.15
N SER A 29 47.81 27.03 -21.32
CA SER A 29 49.16 26.51 -21.06
C SER A 29 49.24 25.54 -19.87
N MET A 30 48.14 25.34 -19.11
CA MET A 30 48.12 24.41 -17.98
C MET A 30 48.27 22.96 -18.44
N LYS A 31 49.09 22.19 -17.71
CA LYS A 31 49.34 20.76 -17.96
C LYS A 31 48.62 19.83 -16.98
N LYS A 32 47.93 20.40 -15.98
CA LYS A 32 47.15 19.71 -14.95
C LYS A 32 46.20 20.70 -14.28
N ILE A 33 45.17 20.18 -13.62
CA ILE A 33 44.29 20.93 -12.71
C ILE A 33 45.13 21.52 -11.56
N PRO A 34 44.95 22.80 -11.23
CA PRO A 34 45.74 23.46 -10.19
C PRO A 34 45.40 22.96 -8.80
N ASP A 35 46.41 22.86 -7.94
CA ASP A 35 46.28 22.35 -6.57
C ASP A 35 45.55 23.36 -5.63
N ASN A 36 45.24 24.56 -6.14
CA ASN A 36 44.51 25.65 -5.49
C ASN A 36 43.28 26.11 -6.31
N LEU A 37 42.67 25.20 -7.08
CA LEU A 37 41.43 25.46 -7.81
C LEU A 37 40.35 26.02 -6.87
N HIS A 38 39.75 27.15 -7.21
CA HIS A 38 38.51 27.65 -6.61
C HIS A 38 37.70 28.34 -7.68
N GLU A 39 36.51 27.84 -7.92
CA GLU A 39 35.68 28.28 -9.03
C GLU A 39 34.20 28.16 -8.66
N VAL A 40 33.40 29.11 -9.13
CA VAL A 40 31.96 29.16 -8.89
C VAL A 40 31.24 29.35 -10.22
N VAL A 41 30.32 28.46 -10.52
CA VAL A 41 29.54 28.45 -11.76
C VAL A 41 28.05 28.54 -11.41
N TYR A 42 27.31 29.32 -12.19
CA TYR A 42 25.86 29.45 -12.06
C TYR A 42 25.19 28.90 -13.33
N TYR A 43 24.10 28.17 -13.14
CA TYR A 43 23.29 27.60 -14.21
C TYR A 43 21.83 28.01 -14.04
N GLU A 44 21.08 28.03 -15.14
CA GLU A 44 19.63 28.22 -15.13
C GLU A 44 18.96 27.02 -15.79
N GLY A 45 17.94 26.46 -15.14
CA GLY A 45 17.22 25.28 -15.63
C GLY A 45 15.71 25.36 -15.39
N LYS A 46 14.99 24.32 -15.81
CA LYS A 46 13.53 24.22 -15.64
C LYS A 46 13.14 22.88 -15.00
N LEU A 47 12.97 22.90 -13.69
CA LEU A 47 12.59 21.72 -12.92
C LEU A 47 11.11 21.39 -13.14
N GLY A 48 10.82 20.12 -13.49
CA GLY A 48 9.47 19.56 -13.44
C GLY A 48 9.33 18.68 -12.20
N MET A 49 8.24 18.82 -11.46
CA MET A 49 7.94 17.97 -10.31
C MET A 49 6.47 17.55 -10.36
N LEU A 50 6.19 16.30 -10.03
CA LEU A 50 4.81 15.86 -9.87
C LEU A 50 4.22 16.51 -8.62
N ASN A 51 3.12 17.23 -8.78
CA ASN A 51 2.31 17.67 -7.67
C ASN A 51 1.41 16.52 -7.22
N THR A 52 1.69 15.96 -6.04
CA THR A 52 0.94 14.81 -5.50
C THR A 52 -0.50 15.15 -5.12
N SER A 53 -0.84 16.43 -4.93
CA SER A 53 -2.23 16.86 -4.66
C SER A 53 -3.06 16.96 -5.94
N THR A 54 -2.48 17.48 -7.02
CA THR A 54 -3.21 17.72 -8.28
C THR A 54 -2.98 16.65 -9.33
N LEU A 55 -2.00 15.77 -9.11
CA LEU A 55 -1.51 14.75 -10.05
C LEU A 55 -1.07 15.34 -11.41
N ASN A 56 -0.68 16.62 -11.44
CA ASN A 56 -0.13 17.29 -12.60
C ASN A 56 1.34 17.62 -12.40
N MET A 57 2.06 17.82 -13.51
CA MET A 57 3.43 18.30 -13.46
C MET A 57 3.45 19.82 -13.24
N ASP A 58 4.04 20.23 -12.13
CA ASP A 58 4.38 21.62 -11.85
C ASP A 58 5.78 21.91 -12.36
N TYR A 59 5.96 23.10 -12.91
CA TYR A 59 7.25 23.51 -13.46
C TYR A 59 7.72 24.81 -12.82
N ILE A 60 8.98 24.82 -12.39
CA ILE A 60 9.64 26.00 -11.84
C ILE A 60 10.96 26.25 -12.56
N ASN A 61 11.29 27.53 -12.74
CA ASN A 61 12.62 27.90 -13.21
C ASN A 61 13.56 27.89 -12.00
N ILE A 62 14.69 27.22 -12.14
CA ILE A 62 15.69 27.09 -11.07
C ILE A 62 17.00 27.75 -11.45
N GLU A 63 17.72 28.19 -10.43
CA GLU A 63 19.13 28.58 -10.51
C GLU A 63 19.94 27.53 -9.74
N ILE A 64 21.04 27.06 -10.34
CA ILE A 64 21.95 26.11 -9.73
C ILE A 64 23.29 26.82 -9.55
N LYS A 65 23.79 26.92 -8.33
CA LYS A 65 25.14 27.37 -8.03
C LYS A 65 26.01 26.14 -7.76
N ARG A 66 27.12 26.00 -8.47
CA ARG A 66 28.12 24.96 -8.22
C ARG A 66 29.45 25.59 -7.88
N GLU A 67 30.00 25.22 -6.75
CA GLU A 67 31.25 25.75 -6.22
C GLU A 67 32.27 24.61 -6.06
N VAL A 68 33.40 24.72 -6.75
CA VAL A 68 34.41 23.66 -6.85
C VAL A 68 35.73 24.14 -6.26
N ASN A 69 36.28 23.37 -5.33
CA ASN A 69 37.46 23.70 -4.55
C ASN A 69 38.46 22.55 -4.53
N ALA A 70 39.72 22.81 -4.87
CA ALA A 70 40.81 21.92 -4.48
C ALA A 70 41.09 22.09 -2.98
N ILE A 71 40.80 21.05 -2.21
CA ILE A 71 40.88 21.11 -0.74
C ILE A 71 42.18 20.52 -0.19
N LYS A 72 42.78 19.55 -0.90
CA LYS A 72 43.99 18.86 -0.44
C LYS A 72 44.67 18.15 -1.60
N LYS A 73 45.98 17.97 -1.51
CA LYS A 73 46.75 17.10 -2.39
C LYS A 73 47.51 16.06 -1.59
N GLU A 74 47.40 14.80 -2.02
CA GLU A 74 48.08 13.66 -1.41
C GLU A 74 48.84 12.89 -2.48
N GLY A 75 50.17 13.06 -2.51
CA GLY A 75 51.00 12.50 -3.59
C GLY A 75 50.57 13.06 -4.96
N ASP A 76 50.14 12.16 -5.84
CA ASP A 76 49.63 12.50 -7.18
C ASP A 76 48.10 12.65 -7.24
N VAL A 77 47.40 12.52 -6.11
CA VAL A 77 45.93 12.66 -6.02
C VAL A 77 45.55 14.06 -5.55
N LEU A 78 44.61 14.68 -6.25
CA LEU A 78 44.00 15.95 -5.87
C LEU A 78 42.58 15.70 -5.34
N LEU A 79 42.31 16.13 -4.11
CA LEU A 79 40.97 16.12 -3.55
C LEU A 79 40.23 17.39 -3.94
N ILE A 80 39.09 17.21 -4.59
CA ILE A 80 38.19 18.27 -5.02
C ILE A 80 36.90 18.18 -4.23
N ARG A 81 36.48 19.27 -3.61
CA ARG A 81 35.14 19.44 -3.03
C ARG A 81 34.26 20.20 -4.00
N GLU A 82 33.06 19.72 -4.19
CA GLU A 82 32.04 20.32 -5.02
C GLU A 82 30.79 20.56 -4.18
N ASP A 83 30.29 21.79 -4.16
CA ASP A 83 29.05 22.18 -3.49
C ASP A 83 28.05 22.65 -4.55
N VAL A 84 26.94 21.93 -4.67
CA VAL A 84 25.81 22.28 -5.54
C VAL A 84 24.67 22.79 -4.68
N THR A 85 24.18 23.99 -4.98
CA THR A 85 23.01 24.60 -4.36
C THR A 85 21.98 24.90 -5.44
N VAL A 86 20.74 24.48 -5.22
CA VAL A 86 19.63 24.71 -6.17
C VAL A 86 18.60 25.64 -5.53
N LYS A 87 18.10 26.63 -6.28
CA LYS A 87 17.12 27.61 -5.81
C LYS A 87 16.00 27.79 -6.82
N ASP A 88 14.78 28.01 -6.35
CA ASP A 88 13.70 28.54 -7.19
C ASP A 88 14.04 29.99 -7.57
N LYS A 89 14.19 30.26 -8.87
CA LYS A 89 14.58 31.57 -9.40
C LYS A 89 13.57 32.67 -9.08
N ARG A 90 12.28 32.31 -8.93
CA ARG A 90 11.20 33.26 -8.65
C ARG A 90 11.19 33.69 -7.18
N THR A 91 11.39 32.74 -6.26
CA THR A 91 11.28 33.01 -4.82
C THR A 91 12.63 33.23 -4.15
N GLY A 92 13.72 32.80 -4.77
CA GLY A 92 15.06 32.77 -4.18
C GLY A 92 15.24 31.69 -3.11
N LYS A 93 14.22 30.86 -2.86
CA LYS A 93 14.26 29.82 -1.83
C LYS A 93 15.08 28.64 -2.33
N GLU A 94 15.98 28.14 -1.48
CA GLU A 94 16.72 26.91 -1.74
C GLU A 94 15.81 25.69 -1.80
N ILE A 95 16.22 24.72 -2.61
CA ILE A 95 15.62 23.39 -2.76
C ILE A 95 16.65 22.41 -2.20
N PRO A 96 16.60 22.10 -0.88
CA PRO A 96 17.62 21.30 -0.22
C PRO A 96 17.78 19.92 -0.83
N ASP A 97 16.67 19.28 -1.23
CA ASP A 97 16.65 17.93 -1.78
C ASP A 97 17.41 17.78 -3.11
N LEU A 98 17.72 18.90 -3.77
CA LEU A 98 18.52 18.93 -5.01
C LEU A 98 19.93 19.51 -4.80
N SER A 99 20.24 19.91 -3.57
CA SER A 99 21.55 20.47 -3.20
C SER A 99 22.43 19.37 -2.62
N MET A 100 23.70 19.33 -3.00
CA MET A 100 24.62 18.28 -2.57
C MET A 100 26.03 18.81 -2.34
N THR A 101 26.79 18.11 -1.51
CA THR A 101 28.24 18.30 -1.36
C THR A 101 28.93 16.98 -1.65
N THR A 102 29.90 17.01 -2.55
CA THR A 102 30.62 15.83 -3.01
C THR A 102 32.13 16.05 -2.94
N ILE A 103 32.88 15.01 -2.54
CA ILE A 103 34.34 15.02 -2.51
C ILE A 103 34.88 13.97 -3.47
N TYR A 104 35.63 14.43 -4.47
CA TYR A 104 36.30 13.58 -5.46
C TYR A 104 37.79 13.45 -5.13
N GLY A 105 38.36 12.27 -5.39
CA GLY A 105 39.79 12.07 -5.47
C GLY A 105 40.21 11.79 -6.90
N ILE A 106 40.96 12.70 -7.52
CA ILE A 106 41.29 12.60 -8.94
C ILE A 106 42.79 12.70 -9.24
N ASP A 107 43.23 12.10 -10.34
CA ASP A 107 44.50 12.44 -10.97
C ASP A 107 44.35 13.79 -11.68
N PRO A 108 45.08 14.85 -11.27
CA PRO A 108 44.91 16.19 -11.81
C PRO A 108 45.35 16.35 -13.28
N ARG A 109 46.04 15.36 -13.87
CA ARG A 109 46.42 15.37 -15.29
C ARG A 109 45.38 14.68 -16.15
N THR A 110 44.88 13.54 -15.69
CA THR A 110 43.98 12.70 -16.47
C THR A 110 42.51 12.90 -16.14
N SER A 111 42.21 13.62 -15.05
CA SER A 111 40.87 13.83 -14.48
C SER A 111 40.16 12.54 -14.05
N LYS A 112 40.90 11.43 -13.94
CA LYS A 112 40.36 10.13 -13.55
C LYS A 112 40.14 10.07 -12.06
N ASN A 113 39.02 9.49 -11.64
CA ASN A 113 38.82 9.09 -10.25
C ASN A 113 39.90 8.09 -9.83
N VAL A 114 40.43 8.27 -8.63
CA VAL A 114 41.47 7.42 -8.03
C VAL A 114 40.83 6.59 -6.92
N PRO A 115 40.83 5.25 -7.03
CA PRO A 115 40.26 4.37 -6.01
C PRO A 115 40.84 4.63 -4.62
N GLY A 116 39.99 4.55 -3.59
CA GLY A 116 40.36 4.83 -2.20
C GLY A 116 40.43 6.32 -1.81
N TYR A 117 40.05 7.23 -2.71
CA TYR A 117 40.02 8.67 -2.45
C TYR A 117 38.65 9.27 -2.77
N GLY A 118 38.30 10.34 -2.04
CA GLY A 118 36.99 10.98 -2.14
C GLY A 118 36.01 10.43 -1.09
N ASP A 119 34.73 10.73 -1.27
CA ASP A 119 33.64 10.25 -0.41
C ASP A 119 32.95 8.98 -0.94
N THR A 120 33.25 8.56 -2.16
CA THR A 120 32.61 7.45 -2.87
C THR A 120 33.63 6.82 -3.81
N GLU A 121 33.60 5.48 -3.93
CA GLU A 121 34.47 4.71 -4.83
C GLU A 121 34.02 4.87 -6.28
N ARG A 122 34.54 5.89 -6.96
CA ARG A 122 34.21 6.22 -8.35
C ARG A 122 35.23 5.64 -9.33
N VAL A 123 34.77 5.32 -10.53
CA VAL A 123 35.64 4.94 -11.66
C VAL A 123 35.59 5.98 -12.77
N GLY A 124 36.40 5.78 -13.82
CA GLY A 124 36.36 6.63 -15.01
C GLY A 124 36.79 8.07 -14.72
N GLN A 125 36.31 8.97 -15.56
CA GLN A 125 36.59 10.39 -15.51
C GLN A 125 35.60 11.11 -14.59
N TRP A 126 36.10 12.03 -13.75
CA TRP A 126 35.28 13.06 -13.11
C TRP A 126 34.88 14.12 -14.12
N ILE A 127 35.85 14.59 -14.91
CA ILE A 127 35.67 15.50 -16.06
C ILE A 127 36.60 15.08 -17.20
N PHE A 128 36.50 15.70 -18.36
CA PHE A 128 37.43 15.42 -19.45
C PHE A 128 38.89 15.78 -19.09
N PRO A 129 39.89 15.01 -19.59
CA PRO A 129 41.30 15.28 -19.29
C PRO A 129 41.82 16.54 -19.97
N VAL A 130 42.89 17.11 -19.42
CA VAL A 130 43.70 18.11 -20.14
C VAL A 130 44.24 17.49 -21.43
N GLY A 131 44.09 18.18 -22.56
CA GLY A 131 44.42 17.66 -23.89
C GLY A 131 43.45 16.55 -24.32
N VAL A 132 42.17 16.90 -24.40
CA VAL A 132 41.09 16.01 -24.80
C VAL A 132 41.37 15.36 -26.17
N LYS A 133 41.06 14.07 -26.29
CA LYS A 133 41.35 13.27 -27.49
C LYS A 133 40.05 12.82 -28.15
N LYS A 134 40.07 12.66 -29.47
CA LYS A 134 38.98 12.12 -30.29
C LYS A 134 38.78 10.61 -30.04
N LYS A 135 38.25 10.27 -28.88
CA LYS A 135 37.96 8.91 -28.45
C LYS A 135 36.89 8.94 -27.36
N ASP A 136 36.32 7.80 -27.08
CA ASP A 136 35.36 7.65 -25.99
C ASP A 136 36.04 7.69 -24.62
N TYR A 137 35.29 8.17 -23.63
CA TYR A 137 35.71 8.22 -22.24
C TYR A 137 34.69 7.52 -21.35
N LEU A 138 35.18 6.68 -20.44
CA LEU A 138 34.38 6.23 -19.31
C LEU A 138 34.23 7.41 -18.35
N VAL A 139 33.02 7.78 -17.99
CA VAL A 139 32.67 8.92 -17.13
C VAL A 139 31.79 8.44 -16.00
N TRP A 140 32.01 8.94 -14.79
CA TRP A 140 31.13 8.67 -13.66
C TRP A 140 29.89 9.56 -13.73
N ASN A 141 28.68 8.98 -13.59
CA ASN A 141 27.48 9.79 -13.43
C ASN A 141 27.28 10.15 -11.95
N SER A 142 27.49 11.42 -11.60
CA SER A 142 27.30 11.90 -10.22
C SER A 142 25.86 11.75 -9.71
N ASP A 143 24.86 11.66 -10.58
CA ASP A 143 23.47 11.40 -10.16
C ASP A 143 23.33 10.01 -9.53
N MET A 144 24.29 9.11 -9.78
CA MET A 144 24.32 7.75 -9.26
C MET A 144 25.05 7.65 -7.92
N ASP A 145 25.61 8.76 -7.40
CA ASP A 145 26.38 8.73 -6.14
C ASP A 145 25.56 8.23 -4.96
N GLU A 146 24.34 8.72 -4.79
CA GLU A 146 23.45 8.27 -3.72
C GLU A 146 22.93 6.85 -3.95
N PRO A 147 22.36 6.49 -5.12
CA PRO A 147 21.99 5.10 -5.41
C PRO A 147 23.14 4.10 -5.23
N TYR A 148 24.37 4.49 -5.57
CA TYR A 148 25.55 3.63 -5.43
C TYR A 148 25.94 3.45 -3.96
N ARG A 149 25.88 4.53 -3.16
CA ARG A 149 26.14 4.48 -1.70
C ARG A 149 25.13 3.61 -0.96
N GLU A 150 23.87 3.66 -1.37
CA GLU A 150 22.79 2.82 -0.83
C GLU A 150 22.82 1.38 -1.37
N GLY A 151 23.66 1.10 -2.38
CA GLY A 151 23.83 -0.24 -2.96
C GLY A 151 22.74 -0.65 -3.94
N TYR A 152 21.96 0.30 -4.46
CA TYR A 152 20.93 0.03 -5.48
C TYR A 152 21.53 -0.17 -6.88
N VAL A 153 22.68 0.43 -7.13
CA VAL A 153 23.41 0.34 -8.42
C VAL A 153 24.84 -0.12 -8.17
N ASP A 154 25.43 -0.81 -9.14
CA ASP A 154 26.85 -1.14 -9.11
C ASP A 154 27.71 -0.12 -9.89
N VAL A 155 29.01 -0.40 -9.98
CA VAL A 155 29.97 0.46 -10.67
C VAL A 155 29.71 0.59 -12.18
N ASN A 156 29.12 -0.44 -12.80
CA ASN A 156 28.78 -0.47 -14.22
C ASN A 156 27.50 0.32 -14.50
N ASP A 157 26.55 0.25 -13.57
CA ASP A 157 25.32 1.05 -13.62
C ASP A 157 25.61 2.54 -13.38
N ALA A 158 26.56 2.86 -12.49
CA ALA A 158 26.92 4.22 -12.15
C ALA A 158 27.84 4.92 -13.18
N ALA A 159 28.55 4.14 -14.01
CA ALA A 159 29.48 4.67 -15.01
C ALA A 159 28.90 4.60 -16.42
N GLY A 160 28.99 5.72 -17.15
CA GLY A 160 28.57 5.83 -18.55
C GLY A 160 29.75 5.97 -19.51
N ILE A 161 29.48 5.77 -20.80
CA ILE A 161 30.43 6.09 -21.87
C ILE A 161 30.04 7.42 -22.51
N ALA A 162 30.96 8.39 -22.48
CA ALA A 162 30.88 9.60 -23.27
C ALA A 162 31.45 9.35 -24.66
N HIS A 163 30.58 9.16 -25.65
CA HIS A 163 30.95 8.88 -27.03
C HIS A 163 31.35 10.13 -27.78
N TYR A 164 32.49 10.11 -28.47
CA TYR A 164 32.93 11.25 -29.29
C TYR A 164 32.07 11.39 -30.54
N MET A 165 31.45 12.56 -30.73
CA MET A 165 30.53 12.83 -31.84
C MET A 165 31.13 13.69 -32.95
N GLY A 166 32.12 14.54 -32.64
CA GLY A 166 32.72 15.41 -33.64
C GLY A 166 33.41 16.65 -33.06
N GLU A 167 33.89 17.52 -33.94
CA GLU A 167 34.39 18.85 -33.57
C GLU A 167 33.31 19.91 -33.80
N LYS A 168 33.21 20.87 -32.89
CA LYS A 168 32.28 22.00 -32.99
C LYS A 168 32.93 23.27 -32.47
N GLU A 169 32.54 24.42 -33.00
CA GLU A 169 32.93 25.72 -32.46
C GLU A 169 31.76 26.30 -31.68
N ILE A 170 31.98 26.53 -30.38
CA ILE A 170 30.99 27.12 -29.47
C ILE A 170 31.54 28.45 -28.98
N ALA A 171 30.83 29.55 -29.25
CA ALA A 171 31.24 30.90 -28.86
C ALA A 171 32.71 31.26 -29.22
N GLY A 172 33.20 30.78 -30.38
CA GLY A 172 34.59 31.00 -30.83
C GLY A 172 35.64 30.07 -30.20
N VAL A 173 35.21 29.12 -29.37
CA VAL A 173 36.06 28.11 -28.74
C VAL A 173 35.93 26.79 -29.48
N LYS A 174 37.06 26.19 -29.88
CA LYS A 174 37.08 24.88 -30.50
C LYS A 174 36.82 23.79 -29.45
N THR A 175 35.81 22.96 -29.69
CA THR A 175 35.35 21.91 -28.78
C THR A 175 35.23 20.56 -29.46
N TYR A 176 35.26 19.49 -28.67
CA TYR A 176 34.84 18.15 -29.04
C TYR A 176 33.50 17.84 -28.37
N GLU A 177 32.54 17.39 -29.18
CA GLU A 177 31.22 17.00 -28.72
C GLU A 177 31.23 15.56 -28.23
N TYR A 178 30.63 15.33 -27.07
CA TYR A 178 30.47 14.02 -26.46
C TYR A 178 29.03 13.79 -26.05
N ARG A 179 28.50 12.59 -26.34
CA ARG A 179 27.15 12.21 -25.95
C ARG A 179 27.18 10.97 -25.05
N GLY A 180 26.41 11.00 -23.97
CA GLY A 180 26.17 9.88 -23.06
C GLY A 180 24.67 9.64 -22.89
N HIS A 181 24.30 8.38 -22.68
CA HIS A 181 22.93 7.96 -22.45
C HIS A 181 22.91 6.83 -21.42
N GLN A 182 21.99 6.88 -20.47
CA GLN A 182 21.67 5.80 -19.54
C GLN A 182 20.16 5.64 -19.49
N ASP A 183 19.71 4.39 -19.58
CA ASP A 183 18.30 4.05 -19.70
C ASP A 183 17.89 3.08 -18.59
N GLU A 184 16.68 3.27 -18.06
CA GLU A 184 16.02 2.41 -17.07
C GLU A 184 16.93 1.92 -15.91
N VAL A 185 17.79 2.79 -15.37
CA VAL A 185 18.66 2.43 -14.25
C VAL A 185 17.84 2.40 -12.96
N TYR A 186 17.75 1.25 -12.28
CA TYR A 186 17.07 1.14 -10.99
C TYR A 186 17.84 1.90 -9.91
N ILE A 187 17.23 2.94 -9.34
CA ILE A 187 17.89 3.84 -8.38
C ILE A 187 17.37 3.72 -6.95
N GLY A 188 16.47 2.78 -6.68
CA GLY A 188 15.99 2.48 -5.34
C GLY A 188 14.47 2.24 -5.25
N PRO A 189 13.94 2.03 -4.04
CA PRO A 189 12.50 1.90 -3.81
C PRO A 189 11.76 3.22 -4.09
N GLY A 190 10.44 3.14 -4.21
CA GLY A 190 9.59 4.33 -4.25
C GLY A 190 9.70 5.15 -2.95
N PRO A 191 9.42 6.47 -3.01
CA PRO A 191 9.44 7.33 -1.83
C PRO A 191 8.34 6.97 -0.83
N GLU A 192 8.48 7.46 0.40
CA GLU A 192 7.48 7.27 1.46
C GLU A 192 6.07 7.66 0.99
N GLY A 193 5.08 6.83 1.32
CA GLY A 193 3.69 7.00 0.87
C GLY A 193 3.36 6.34 -0.47
N THR A 194 4.33 5.73 -1.14
CA THR A 194 4.08 4.81 -2.27
C THR A 194 3.99 3.35 -1.77
N PRO A 195 3.32 2.45 -2.53
CA PRO A 195 3.32 1.02 -2.21
C PRO A 195 4.76 0.48 -2.02
N PRO A 196 5.00 -0.42 -1.06
CA PRO A 196 6.34 -0.93 -0.72
C PRO A 196 7.09 -1.53 -1.91
N GLU A 197 6.38 -2.10 -2.88
CA GLU A 197 6.97 -2.74 -4.05
C GLU A 197 7.25 -1.76 -5.20
N SER A 198 6.99 -0.47 -4.99
CA SER A 198 7.27 0.58 -5.98
C SER A 198 8.77 0.70 -6.23
N ARG A 199 9.14 0.91 -7.48
CA ARG A 199 10.54 1.00 -7.90
C ARG A 199 10.80 2.32 -8.59
N MET A 200 11.91 2.96 -8.25
CA MET A 200 12.34 4.20 -8.87
C MET A 200 13.43 3.92 -9.90
N TYR A 201 13.30 4.55 -11.07
CA TYR A 201 14.25 4.43 -12.16
C TYR A 201 14.74 5.80 -12.62
N TYR A 202 15.93 5.80 -13.20
CA TYR A 202 16.59 6.94 -13.82
C TYR A 202 16.81 6.69 -15.30
N MET A 203 16.53 7.73 -16.09
CA MET A 203 16.95 7.85 -17.49
C MET A 203 17.65 9.19 -17.68
N GLY A 204 18.73 9.21 -18.43
CA GLY A 204 19.53 10.41 -18.64
C GLY A 204 20.13 10.46 -20.03
N ASP A 205 19.89 11.56 -20.75
CA ASP A 205 20.60 11.94 -21.98
C ASP A 205 21.47 13.16 -21.69
N GLN A 206 22.75 13.09 -22.07
CA GLN A 206 23.71 14.15 -21.80
C GLN A 206 24.57 14.44 -23.02
N THR A 207 24.79 15.73 -23.31
CA THR A 207 25.73 16.18 -24.33
C THR A 207 26.68 17.21 -23.74
N ALA A 208 27.99 17.02 -23.93
CA ALA A 208 29.02 17.92 -23.43
C ALA A 208 29.92 18.38 -24.58
N TRP A 209 30.29 19.66 -24.61
CA TRP A 209 31.23 20.23 -25.57
C TRP A 209 32.53 20.61 -24.87
N ALA A 210 33.55 19.76 -24.93
CA ALA A 210 34.81 19.96 -24.21
C ALA A 210 35.85 20.72 -25.04
N GLU A 211 36.44 21.79 -24.50
CA GLU A 211 37.54 22.53 -25.12
C GLU A 211 38.78 21.63 -25.27
N VAL A 212 39.37 21.67 -26.45
CA VAL A 212 40.36 20.66 -26.88
C VAL A 212 41.64 20.66 -26.04
N LYS A 213 42.12 21.81 -25.56
CA LYS A 213 43.39 21.90 -24.83
C LYS A 213 43.25 21.64 -23.34
N THR A 214 42.19 22.14 -22.73
CA THR A 214 41.99 22.18 -21.29
C THR A 214 41.06 21.08 -20.78
N GLY A 215 40.20 20.52 -21.66
CA GLY A 215 39.17 19.56 -21.26
C GLY A 215 37.95 20.20 -20.60
N LEU A 216 37.86 21.54 -20.58
CA LEU A 216 36.73 22.25 -19.97
C LEU A 216 35.46 22.11 -20.78
N ILE A 217 34.34 21.82 -20.13
CA ILE A 217 33.04 21.67 -20.81
C ILE A 217 32.47 23.05 -21.14
N VAL A 218 32.76 23.58 -22.33
CA VAL A 218 32.33 24.90 -22.81
C VAL A 218 30.82 25.02 -22.94
N ASP A 219 30.10 23.91 -23.11
CA ASP A 219 28.65 23.87 -23.13
C ASP A 219 28.19 22.48 -22.68
N TYR A 220 26.98 22.38 -22.12
CA TYR A 220 26.44 21.14 -21.58
C TYR A 220 24.91 21.12 -21.66
N ASP A 221 24.37 19.98 -22.05
CA ASP A 221 22.94 19.73 -22.15
C ASP A 221 22.63 18.43 -21.42
N LYS A 222 21.66 18.46 -20.51
CA LYS A 222 21.30 17.32 -19.67
C LYS A 222 19.79 17.20 -19.56
N HIS A 223 19.29 16.03 -19.90
CA HIS A 223 17.89 15.67 -19.86
C HIS A 223 17.74 14.45 -18.96
N VAL A 224 17.11 14.62 -17.80
CA VAL A 224 16.93 13.55 -16.82
C VAL A 224 15.45 13.28 -16.61
N VAL A 225 15.12 12.01 -16.50
CA VAL A 225 13.81 11.56 -16.06
C VAL A 225 14.02 10.60 -14.92
N GLN A 226 13.42 10.89 -13.77
CA GLN A 226 13.21 9.88 -12.75
C GLN A 226 11.75 9.48 -12.79
N TYR A 227 11.43 8.20 -12.58
CA TYR A 227 10.04 7.78 -12.54
C TYR A 227 9.83 6.65 -11.56
N ILE A 228 8.61 6.58 -11.04
CA ILE A 228 8.19 5.51 -10.17
C ILE A 228 7.34 4.55 -11.01
N GLU A 229 7.76 3.30 -11.00
CA GLU A 229 6.97 2.17 -11.47
C GLU A 229 6.18 1.64 -10.26
N PHE A 230 4.86 1.80 -10.32
CA PHE A 230 3.97 1.18 -9.31
C PHE A 230 3.83 -0.33 -9.58
N PRO A 231 3.69 -1.14 -8.51
CA PRO A 231 3.30 -2.53 -8.67
C PRO A 231 1.89 -2.64 -9.27
N ASP A 232 1.44 -3.86 -9.56
CA ASP A 232 0.06 -4.09 -9.95
C ASP A 232 -0.89 -3.69 -8.81
N LEU A 233 -1.58 -2.58 -9.00
CA LEU A 233 -2.53 -2.04 -8.01
C LEU A 233 -3.86 -2.82 -7.97
N HIS A 234 -4.07 -3.80 -8.86
CA HIS A 234 -5.19 -4.76 -8.78
C HIS A 234 -4.89 -5.93 -7.83
N LYS A 235 -4.09 -5.67 -6.79
CA LYS A 235 -3.65 -6.63 -5.79
C LYS A 235 -3.82 -6.02 -4.40
N LEU A 236 -4.20 -6.83 -3.41
CA LEU A 236 -4.18 -6.42 -2.01
C LEU A 236 -2.77 -5.92 -1.65
N PRO A 237 -2.62 -4.76 -0.99
CA PRO A 237 -1.32 -4.26 -0.58
C PRO A 237 -0.65 -5.25 0.39
N SER A 238 0.66 -5.53 0.21
CA SER A 238 1.40 -6.43 1.10
C SER A 238 1.62 -5.88 2.50
N ASP A 239 1.50 -4.56 2.65
CA ASP A 239 1.63 -3.80 3.89
C ASP A 239 0.27 -3.36 4.45
N LEU A 240 -0.84 -3.94 3.95
CA LEU A 240 -2.17 -3.61 4.44
C LEU A 240 -2.20 -3.72 5.97
N ASN A 241 -2.60 -2.62 6.61
CA ASN A 241 -2.79 -2.53 8.05
C ASN A 241 -3.79 -1.40 8.33
N MET A 242 -5.07 -1.75 8.48
CA MET A 242 -6.16 -0.79 8.53
C MET A 242 -7.15 -1.13 9.64
N THR A 243 -7.62 -0.09 10.31
CA THR A 243 -8.63 -0.21 11.37
C THR A 243 -9.86 0.61 11.04
N ALA A 244 -11.03 0.00 11.16
CA ALA A 244 -12.33 0.66 11.05
C ALA A 244 -13.04 0.64 12.41
N GLU A 245 -13.64 1.77 12.80
CA GLU A 245 -14.40 1.90 14.06
C GLU A 245 -15.85 2.24 13.77
N LEU A 246 -16.77 1.45 14.32
CA LEU A 246 -18.22 1.61 14.20
C LEU A 246 -18.82 1.84 15.58
N LYS A 247 -19.66 2.87 15.73
CA LYS A 247 -20.39 3.16 16.97
C LYS A 247 -21.88 2.96 16.75
N GLY A 248 -22.53 2.25 17.65
CA GLY A 248 -23.95 1.94 17.50
C GLY A 248 -24.59 1.34 18.74
N LYS A 249 -25.85 0.94 18.59
CA LYS A 249 -26.58 0.20 19.62
C LYS A 249 -26.64 -1.27 19.22
N VAL A 250 -26.24 -2.15 20.13
CA VAL A 250 -26.28 -3.60 19.94
C VAL A 250 -27.31 -4.17 20.91
N SER A 251 -28.14 -5.10 20.43
CA SER A 251 -29.08 -5.86 21.26
C SER A 251 -28.77 -7.35 21.13
N VAL A 252 -28.36 -7.98 22.22
CA VAL A 252 -27.97 -9.40 22.28
C VAL A 252 -29.05 -10.17 23.03
N PHE A 253 -29.46 -11.31 22.48
CA PHE A 253 -30.42 -12.18 23.16
C PHE A 253 -29.77 -12.78 24.42
N ASN A 254 -30.45 -12.69 25.56
CA ASN A 254 -29.99 -13.25 26.83
C ASN A 254 -31.01 -14.26 27.37
N LEU A 255 -30.64 -15.54 27.27
CA LEU A 255 -31.49 -16.65 27.70
C LEU A 255 -31.82 -16.61 29.20
N SER A 256 -30.92 -16.09 30.05
CA SER A 256 -31.18 -15.95 31.49
C SER A 256 -32.35 -15.00 31.81
N LYS A 257 -32.73 -14.16 30.85
CA LYS A 257 -33.88 -13.25 30.93
C LYS A 257 -35.14 -13.81 30.27
N ALA A 258 -35.13 -15.05 29.77
CA ALA A 258 -36.31 -15.69 29.20
C ALA A 258 -37.47 -15.70 30.21
N GLY A 259 -38.68 -15.36 29.76
CA GLY A 259 -39.87 -15.28 30.62
C GLY A 259 -40.06 -13.97 31.41
N THR A 260 -39.08 -13.06 31.40
CA THR A 260 -39.16 -11.78 32.16
C THR A 260 -39.86 -10.64 31.42
N GLY A 261 -40.19 -10.82 30.13
CA GLY A 261 -40.78 -9.80 29.25
C GLY A 261 -39.75 -8.96 28.46
N ASP A 262 -38.49 -8.90 28.88
CA ASP A 262 -37.38 -8.30 28.12
C ASP A 262 -36.21 -9.28 28.02
N TRP A 263 -36.04 -9.91 26.85
CA TRP A 263 -35.09 -11.01 26.65
C TRP A 263 -33.73 -10.54 26.12
N TYR A 264 -33.47 -9.23 26.08
CA TYR A 264 -32.28 -8.68 25.42
C TYR A 264 -31.42 -7.87 26.38
N ASP A 265 -30.11 -8.02 26.25
CA ASP A 265 -29.14 -7.05 26.74
C ASP A 265 -28.90 -5.99 25.66
N ARG A 266 -28.85 -4.72 26.06
CA ARG A 266 -28.66 -3.60 25.15
C ARG A 266 -27.41 -2.83 25.53
N TYR A 267 -26.53 -2.62 24.56
CA TYR A 267 -25.26 -1.94 24.73
C TYR A 267 -25.14 -0.78 23.75
N ASN A 268 -24.61 0.35 24.21
CA ASN A 268 -23.98 1.31 23.31
C ASN A 268 -22.57 0.79 23.04
N ALA A 269 -22.31 0.32 21.83
CA ALA A 269 -21.10 -0.41 21.46
C ALA A 269 -20.21 0.42 20.52
N THR A 270 -18.91 0.30 20.74
CA THR A 270 -17.88 0.62 19.75
C THR A 270 -17.27 -0.69 19.27
N VAL A 271 -17.42 -0.98 17.98
CA VAL A 271 -16.83 -2.16 17.32
C VAL A 271 -15.65 -1.69 16.48
N VAL A 272 -14.49 -2.23 16.78
CA VAL A 272 -13.25 -1.97 16.04
C VAL A 272 -12.94 -3.21 15.22
N ASN A 273 -12.78 -3.07 13.91
CA ASN A 273 -12.29 -4.12 13.04
C ASN A 273 -10.91 -3.73 12.50
N HIS A 274 -9.90 -4.51 12.85
CA HIS A 274 -8.52 -4.36 12.39
C HIS A 274 -8.21 -5.46 11.37
N VAL A 275 -7.70 -5.09 10.19
CA VAL A 275 -7.33 -6.00 9.12
C VAL A 275 -5.90 -5.74 8.71
N TRP A 276 -5.08 -6.79 8.60
CA TRP A 276 -3.68 -6.67 8.22
C TRP A 276 -3.19 -7.83 7.36
N VAL A 277 -2.07 -7.65 6.67
CA VAL A 277 -1.31 -8.74 6.03
C VAL A 277 -0.11 -9.08 6.91
N GLU A 278 -0.02 -10.32 7.38
CA GLU A 278 1.05 -10.75 8.30
C GLU A 278 2.29 -11.23 7.55
N ASN A 279 2.11 -12.11 6.57
CA ASN A 279 3.19 -12.66 5.75
C ASN A 279 2.71 -12.80 4.30
N PRO A 280 3.23 -12.01 3.35
CA PRO A 280 3.03 -12.27 1.93
C PRO A 280 3.90 -13.47 1.52
N GLU A 281 3.39 -14.70 1.66
CA GLU A 281 4.16 -15.91 1.37
C GLU A 281 4.61 -15.99 -0.09
N THR A 282 3.71 -15.60 -1.00
CA THR A 282 3.96 -15.51 -2.44
C THR A 282 3.11 -14.40 -3.05
N ASP A 283 3.36 -14.08 -4.33
CA ASP A 283 2.50 -13.14 -5.05
C ASP A 283 1.03 -13.56 -5.13
N SER A 284 0.74 -14.86 -4.99
CA SER A 284 -0.61 -15.42 -5.12
C SER A 284 -1.25 -15.85 -3.80
N LEU A 285 -0.58 -15.67 -2.67
CA LEU A 285 -1.06 -16.10 -1.35
C LEU A 285 -0.54 -15.18 -0.25
N TYR A 286 -1.47 -14.49 0.40
CA TYR A 286 -1.21 -13.64 1.57
C TYR A 286 -1.89 -14.24 2.80
N MET A 287 -1.21 -14.20 3.95
CA MET A 287 -1.85 -14.45 5.24
C MET A 287 -2.52 -13.16 5.72
N VAL A 288 -3.85 -13.11 5.64
CA VAL A 288 -4.65 -11.94 5.99
C VAL A 288 -5.26 -12.13 7.37
N GLY A 289 -4.88 -11.28 8.31
CA GLY A 289 -5.45 -11.22 9.65
C GLY A 289 -6.65 -10.29 9.74
N SER A 290 -7.64 -10.66 10.54
CA SER A 290 -8.77 -9.81 10.91
C SER A 290 -9.08 -10.00 12.40
N GLU A 291 -9.21 -8.89 13.12
CA GLU A 291 -9.58 -8.84 14.53
C GLU A 291 -10.75 -7.87 14.73
N MET A 292 -11.85 -8.38 15.28
CA MET A 292 -13.01 -7.61 15.66
C MET A 292 -13.10 -7.53 17.18
N ILE A 293 -13.05 -6.30 17.71
CA ILE A 293 -13.20 -6.04 19.13
C ILE A 293 -14.41 -5.14 19.39
N ALA A 294 -15.39 -5.63 20.16
CA ALA A 294 -16.56 -4.88 20.58
C ALA A 294 -16.48 -4.47 22.05
N ARG A 295 -16.64 -3.18 22.34
CA ARG A 295 -16.62 -2.60 23.70
C ARG A 295 -17.84 -1.74 23.99
N ASP A 296 -18.26 -1.66 25.25
CA ASP A 296 -19.30 -0.73 25.71
C ASP A 296 -18.78 0.73 25.75
N GLU A 297 -19.66 1.66 26.10
CA GLU A 297 -19.34 3.09 26.25
C GLU A 297 -18.30 3.41 27.33
N ASN A 298 -18.07 2.49 28.27
CA ASN A 298 -17.09 2.60 29.35
C ASN A 298 -15.77 1.88 29.00
N GLY A 299 -15.67 1.26 27.82
CA GLY A 299 -14.50 0.52 27.36
C GLY A 299 -14.44 -0.94 27.82
N HIS A 300 -15.48 -1.48 28.46
CA HIS A 300 -15.53 -2.89 28.83
C HIS A 300 -15.82 -3.76 27.60
N MET A 301 -15.18 -4.93 27.54
CA MET A 301 -15.43 -5.91 26.49
C MET A 301 -16.90 -6.37 26.53
N LEU A 302 -17.53 -6.37 25.36
CA LEU A 302 -18.84 -6.99 25.15
C LEU A 302 -18.68 -8.52 25.05
N PRO A 303 -19.79 -9.30 25.10
CA PRO A 303 -19.73 -10.77 25.05
C PRO A 303 -18.87 -11.33 23.91
N ASP A 304 -18.26 -12.50 24.15
CA ASP A 304 -17.33 -13.16 23.21
C ASP A 304 -17.94 -13.40 21.82
N GLU A 305 -19.26 -13.56 21.73
CA GLU A 305 -20.02 -13.69 20.48
C GLU A 305 -19.91 -12.46 19.55
N LEU A 306 -19.51 -11.30 20.08
CA LEU A 306 -19.29 -10.06 19.33
C LEU A 306 -17.80 -9.80 19.07
N GLN A 307 -16.93 -10.72 19.48
CA GLN A 307 -15.49 -10.66 19.23
C GLN A 307 -15.15 -11.59 18.06
N GLY A 308 -14.11 -11.29 17.32
CA GLY A 308 -13.68 -12.11 16.19
C GLY A 308 -12.18 -12.04 16.00
N TYR A 309 -11.57 -13.17 15.63
CA TYR A 309 -10.17 -13.22 15.25
C TYR A 309 -9.97 -14.34 14.23
N SER A 310 -9.27 -14.05 13.14
CA SER A 310 -8.83 -15.07 12.18
C SER A 310 -7.60 -14.61 11.42
N ILE A 311 -6.77 -15.57 11.03
CA ILE A 311 -5.74 -15.39 10.02
C ILE A 311 -5.99 -16.44 8.95
N ASP A 312 -6.16 -16.02 7.71
CA ASP A 312 -6.53 -16.89 6.61
C ASP A 312 -5.60 -16.68 5.41
N GLY A 313 -5.27 -17.75 4.71
CA GLY A 313 -4.63 -17.64 3.39
C GLY A 313 -5.63 -17.14 2.36
N VAL A 314 -5.29 -16.05 1.67
CA VAL A 314 -6.15 -15.40 0.68
C VAL A 314 -5.33 -15.07 -0.57
N ASN A 315 -5.92 -15.31 -1.74
CA ASN A 315 -5.35 -14.84 -2.99
C ASN A 315 -5.53 -13.31 -3.09
N PRO A 316 -4.44 -12.51 -3.12
CA PRO A 316 -4.53 -11.06 -3.03
C PRO A 316 -5.11 -10.40 -4.29
N TYR A 317 -5.26 -11.12 -5.41
CA TYR A 317 -5.89 -10.59 -6.62
C TYR A 317 -7.39 -10.86 -6.67
N THR A 318 -7.82 -12.04 -6.24
CA THR A 318 -9.22 -12.48 -6.34
C THR A 318 -10.00 -12.36 -5.04
N MET A 319 -9.29 -12.21 -3.91
CA MET A 319 -9.81 -12.32 -2.55
C MET A 319 -10.34 -13.70 -2.19
N GLU A 320 -10.02 -14.74 -2.97
CA GLU A 320 -10.46 -16.10 -2.71
C GLU A 320 -9.66 -16.73 -1.57
N TYR A 321 -10.36 -17.40 -0.65
CA TYR A 321 -9.70 -18.17 0.41
C TYR A 321 -8.94 -19.37 -0.17
N ASP A 322 -7.72 -19.57 0.32
CA ASP A 322 -6.92 -20.74 -0.01
C ASP A 322 -7.26 -21.90 0.93
N SER A 323 -7.73 -23.01 0.35
CA SER A 323 -8.17 -24.19 1.09
C SER A 323 -7.09 -24.92 1.89
N MET A 324 -5.79 -24.66 1.63
CA MET A 324 -4.70 -25.20 2.44
C MET A 324 -4.47 -24.40 3.72
N PHE A 325 -4.89 -23.14 3.74
CA PHE A 325 -4.57 -22.16 4.80
C PHE A 325 -5.81 -21.49 5.41
N SER A 326 -7.01 -21.95 5.06
CA SER A 326 -8.29 -21.52 5.64
C SER A 326 -9.33 -22.63 5.51
N ASP A 327 -10.23 -22.73 6.49
CA ASP A 327 -11.43 -23.56 6.42
C ASP A 327 -12.63 -22.83 5.77
N LYS A 328 -12.46 -21.53 5.51
CA LYS A 328 -13.44 -20.68 4.84
C LYS A 328 -13.43 -20.93 3.34
N ARG A 329 -14.56 -20.59 2.69
CA ARG A 329 -14.77 -20.81 1.25
C ARG A 329 -15.34 -19.57 0.59
N GLY A 330 -15.11 -19.43 -0.71
CA GLY A 330 -15.51 -18.26 -1.47
C GLY A 330 -14.51 -17.13 -1.28
N LEU A 331 -15.01 -15.89 -1.28
CA LEU A 331 -14.18 -14.69 -1.19
C LEU A 331 -14.23 -14.08 0.22
N LEU A 332 -13.09 -13.59 0.71
CA LEU A 332 -12.97 -12.78 1.92
C LEU A 332 -13.80 -11.50 1.80
N THR A 333 -13.69 -10.82 0.66
CA THR A 333 -14.39 -9.57 0.34
C THR A 333 -14.47 -9.42 -1.19
N PHE A 334 -15.00 -8.29 -1.67
CA PHE A 334 -14.98 -7.97 -3.10
C PHE A 334 -13.54 -7.72 -3.58
N PRO A 335 -13.15 -8.25 -4.75
CA PRO A 335 -11.83 -8.00 -5.31
C PRO A 335 -11.67 -6.56 -5.80
N ILE A 336 -10.42 -6.12 -5.89
CA ILE A 336 -10.06 -4.83 -6.50
C ILE A 336 -10.47 -4.84 -7.98
N GLY A 337 -11.08 -3.75 -8.45
CA GLY A 337 -11.67 -3.68 -9.79
C GLY A 337 -12.92 -4.55 -9.91
N VAL A 338 -13.89 -4.35 -9.02
CA VAL A 338 -15.12 -5.13 -8.97
C VAL A 338 -15.91 -4.96 -10.29
N GLU A 339 -16.46 -6.06 -10.79
CA GLU A 339 -17.23 -6.12 -12.03
C GLU A 339 -18.72 -6.31 -11.71
N LYS A 340 -19.62 -5.93 -12.64
CA LYS A 340 -21.08 -6.09 -12.49
C LYS A 340 -21.51 -7.56 -12.65
N LYS A 341 -21.13 -8.43 -11.71
CA LYS A 341 -21.42 -9.87 -11.68
C LYS A 341 -21.64 -10.36 -10.25
N ASP A 342 -22.10 -11.58 -10.09
CA ASP A 342 -22.35 -12.14 -8.75
C ASP A 342 -21.05 -12.62 -8.10
N TYR A 343 -20.96 -12.48 -6.78
CA TYR A 343 -19.78 -12.84 -5.99
C TYR A 343 -20.11 -13.82 -4.86
N PRO A 344 -19.44 -14.98 -4.76
CA PRO A 344 -19.62 -15.92 -3.67
C PRO A 344 -18.81 -15.48 -2.45
N LEU A 345 -19.41 -14.70 -1.54
CA LEU A 345 -18.73 -14.21 -0.35
C LEU A 345 -18.85 -15.22 0.80
N TRP A 346 -17.85 -15.29 1.67
CA TRP A 346 -17.97 -15.98 2.95
C TRP A 346 -18.93 -15.24 3.88
N ASP A 347 -19.92 -15.95 4.42
CA ASP A 347 -20.87 -15.42 5.41
C ASP A 347 -20.66 -16.15 6.75
N SER A 348 -20.16 -15.39 7.73
CA SER A 348 -19.87 -15.91 9.08
C SER A 348 -21.13 -16.34 9.84
N GLN A 349 -22.32 -15.84 9.49
CA GLN A 349 -23.57 -16.21 10.17
C GLN A 349 -24.00 -17.64 9.85
N ILE A 350 -23.61 -18.15 8.68
CA ILE A 350 -23.96 -19.50 8.22
C ILE A 350 -22.75 -20.44 8.07
N GLY A 351 -21.54 -19.94 8.31
CA GLY A 351 -20.29 -20.68 8.14
C GLY A 351 -20.14 -21.23 6.71
N ASN A 352 -20.62 -20.49 5.71
CA ASN A 352 -20.65 -20.93 4.32
C ASN A 352 -20.75 -19.75 3.35
N ILE A 353 -20.75 -20.05 2.06
CA ILE A 353 -20.87 -19.06 0.99
C ILE A 353 -22.30 -18.50 0.91
N SER A 354 -22.39 -17.17 0.85
CA SER A 354 -23.58 -16.42 0.48
C SER A 354 -23.30 -15.63 -0.80
N VAL A 355 -24.13 -15.82 -1.83
CA VAL A 355 -23.91 -15.17 -3.13
C VAL A 355 -24.48 -13.75 -3.11
N ALA A 356 -23.59 -12.77 -3.29
CA ALA A 356 -23.94 -11.37 -3.41
C ALA A 356 -24.26 -11.06 -4.88
N HIS A 357 -25.54 -10.84 -5.18
CA HIS A 357 -26.01 -10.56 -6.54
C HIS A 357 -25.91 -9.07 -6.86
N PHE A 358 -25.41 -8.73 -8.05
CA PHE A 358 -25.39 -7.33 -8.49
C PHE A 358 -26.82 -6.85 -8.78
N VAL A 359 -27.25 -5.76 -8.15
CA VAL A 359 -28.62 -5.23 -8.30
C VAL A 359 -28.68 -3.84 -8.91
N GLY A 360 -27.55 -3.13 -9.02
CA GLY A 360 -27.50 -1.81 -9.65
C GLY A 360 -26.37 -0.93 -9.14
N GLU A 361 -26.45 0.35 -9.46
CA GLU A 361 -25.49 1.38 -9.08
C GLU A 361 -26.20 2.43 -8.22
N GLU A 362 -25.51 2.94 -7.19
CA GLU A 362 -26.05 3.92 -6.27
C GLU A 362 -24.93 4.86 -5.82
N ASN A 363 -25.21 6.16 -5.74
CA ASN A 363 -24.25 7.13 -5.21
C ASN A 363 -24.45 7.25 -3.70
N ILE A 364 -23.40 6.94 -2.93
CA ILE A 364 -23.40 7.02 -1.46
C ILE A 364 -22.39 8.08 -1.06
N ALA A 365 -22.86 9.17 -0.45
CA ALA A 365 -22.00 10.27 0.02
C ALA A 365 -21.04 10.83 -1.04
N GLY A 366 -21.47 10.89 -2.30
CA GLY A 366 -20.65 11.38 -3.42
C GLY A 366 -19.76 10.31 -4.08
N LEU A 367 -19.74 9.08 -3.56
CA LEU A 367 -19.03 7.95 -4.16
C LEU A 367 -19.98 7.12 -5.01
N ASP A 368 -19.60 6.85 -6.25
CA ASP A 368 -20.33 5.92 -7.11
C ASP A 368 -20.05 4.49 -6.66
N THR A 369 -21.09 3.75 -6.31
CA THR A 369 -20.99 2.39 -5.76
C THR A 369 -21.81 1.39 -6.56
N TYR A 370 -21.34 0.15 -6.58
CA TYR A 370 -22.11 -1.00 -7.02
C TYR A 370 -22.85 -1.60 -5.83
N LYS A 371 -24.15 -1.81 -6.01
CA LYS A 371 -25.02 -2.38 -5.00
C LYS A 371 -25.13 -3.88 -5.22
N TYR A 372 -24.81 -4.64 -4.18
CA TYR A 372 -24.96 -6.08 -4.15
C TYR A 372 -25.90 -6.51 -3.04
N VAL A 373 -26.68 -7.56 -3.28
CA VAL A 373 -27.64 -8.10 -2.31
C VAL A 373 -27.43 -9.60 -2.18
N ALA A 374 -27.13 -10.05 -0.97
CA ALA A 374 -27.01 -11.45 -0.59
C ALA A 374 -28.19 -11.85 0.30
N GLN A 375 -28.94 -12.86 -0.12
CA GLN A 375 -30.13 -13.35 0.59
C GLN A 375 -29.94 -14.78 1.05
N VAL A 376 -30.13 -15.00 2.35
CA VAL A 376 -30.11 -16.31 2.97
C VAL A 376 -31.50 -16.59 3.54
N ASN A 377 -32.10 -17.72 3.17
CA ASN A 377 -33.46 -18.07 3.57
C ASN A 377 -33.47 -19.44 4.25
N ASN A 378 -33.97 -19.48 5.50
CA ASN A 378 -34.20 -20.69 6.28
C ASN A 378 -32.99 -21.65 6.29
N TYR A 379 -31.79 -21.08 6.46
CA TYR A 379 -30.54 -21.85 6.47
C TYR A 379 -30.34 -22.48 7.85
N PRO A 380 -30.12 -23.81 7.96
CA PRO A 380 -29.92 -24.44 9.25
C PRO A 380 -28.59 -23.97 9.86
N VAL A 381 -28.66 -23.32 11.02
CA VAL A 381 -27.47 -22.79 11.72
C VAL A 381 -27.11 -23.56 12.98
N GLY A 382 -27.98 -24.47 13.42
CA GLY A 382 -27.66 -25.37 14.53
C GLY A 382 -28.89 -25.97 15.19
N THR A 383 -28.64 -26.59 16.33
CA THR A 383 -29.65 -27.13 17.23
C THR A 383 -29.37 -26.64 18.64
N GLN A 384 -30.43 -26.40 19.40
CA GLN A 384 -30.34 -26.00 20.80
C GLN A 384 -31.11 -27.01 21.66
N ASP A 385 -30.49 -27.45 22.74
CA ASP A 385 -31.12 -28.39 23.67
C ASP A 385 -32.31 -27.73 24.38
N ILE A 386 -33.33 -28.54 24.67
CA ILE A 386 -34.49 -28.10 25.44
C ILE A 386 -34.26 -28.51 26.88
N GLU A 387 -34.28 -27.53 27.79
CA GLU A 387 -34.15 -27.80 29.22
C GLU A 387 -35.26 -28.76 29.69
N GLY A 388 -34.85 -29.86 30.33
CA GLY A 388 -35.76 -30.91 30.76
C GLY A 388 -36.23 -31.86 29.65
N MET A 389 -35.68 -31.83 28.44
CA MET A 389 -35.94 -32.84 27.41
C MET A 389 -34.65 -33.27 26.72
N SER A 390 -34.05 -34.37 27.20
CA SER A 390 -32.76 -34.85 26.70
C SER A 390 -32.84 -35.49 25.31
N ASP A 391 -34.03 -35.94 24.89
CA ASP A 391 -34.29 -36.60 23.62
C ASP A 391 -34.63 -35.63 22.47
N ARG A 392 -34.77 -34.33 22.75
CA ARG A 392 -35.29 -33.34 21.81
C ARG A 392 -34.49 -32.05 21.82
N ASN A 393 -34.35 -31.47 20.63
CA ASN A 393 -33.73 -30.18 20.42
C ASN A 393 -34.60 -29.28 19.55
N VAL A 394 -34.41 -27.98 19.71
CA VAL A 394 -34.92 -26.94 18.83
C VAL A 394 -33.98 -26.80 17.65
N LYS A 395 -34.52 -26.84 16.43
CA LYS A 395 -33.73 -26.54 15.23
C LYS A 395 -33.71 -25.03 15.01
N LEU A 396 -32.53 -24.47 14.75
CA LEU A 396 -32.34 -23.05 14.52
C LEU A 396 -32.09 -22.81 13.02
N PHE A 397 -32.83 -21.85 12.46
CA PHE A 397 -32.72 -21.45 11.06
C PHE A 397 -32.46 -19.95 10.94
N TYR A 398 -31.44 -19.56 10.19
CA TYR A 398 -31.16 -18.17 9.88
C TYR A 398 -31.83 -17.75 8.57
N THR A 399 -32.47 -16.59 8.61
CA THR A 399 -32.94 -15.87 7.43
C THR A 399 -32.44 -14.44 7.52
N GLY A 400 -31.75 -13.97 6.49
CA GLY A 400 -31.20 -12.62 6.47
C GLY A 400 -30.95 -12.11 5.06
N ASN A 401 -30.83 -10.79 4.99
CA ASN A 401 -30.52 -10.04 3.79
C ASN A 401 -29.37 -9.07 4.10
N THR A 402 -28.30 -9.17 3.32
CA THR A 402 -27.16 -8.26 3.42
C THR A 402 -27.03 -7.48 2.12
N THR A 403 -27.05 -6.16 2.22
CA THR A 403 -26.81 -5.24 1.11
C THR A 403 -25.43 -4.61 1.27
N TYR A 404 -24.62 -4.69 0.23
CA TYR A 404 -23.29 -4.09 0.17
C TYR A 404 -23.30 -2.97 -0.86
N TRP A 405 -22.67 -1.84 -0.52
CA TRP A 405 -22.35 -0.76 -1.45
C TRP A 405 -20.84 -0.72 -1.61
N VAL A 406 -20.36 -1.06 -2.79
CA VAL A 406 -18.95 -1.32 -3.07
C VAL A 406 -18.41 -0.30 -4.04
N GLU A 407 -17.30 0.36 -3.71
CA GLU A 407 -16.63 1.26 -4.64
C GLU A 407 -15.94 0.41 -5.74
N PRO A 408 -16.24 0.66 -7.04
CA PRO A 408 -15.85 -0.27 -8.09
C PRO A 408 -14.35 -0.45 -8.29
N SER A 409 -13.55 0.60 -8.10
CA SER A 409 -12.12 0.59 -8.43
C SER A 409 -11.33 -0.19 -7.39
N THR A 410 -11.63 0.01 -6.12
CA THR A 410 -10.91 -0.55 -4.97
C THR A 410 -11.54 -1.83 -4.44
N GLY A 411 -12.82 -2.10 -4.74
CA GLY A 411 -13.56 -3.20 -4.11
C GLY A 411 -13.92 -2.93 -2.65
N SER A 412 -13.68 -1.72 -2.13
CA SER A 412 -13.97 -1.38 -0.74
C SER A 412 -15.47 -1.30 -0.49
N ILE A 413 -15.93 -1.89 0.61
CA ILE A 413 -17.32 -1.78 1.05
C ILE A 413 -17.49 -0.40 1.72
N VAL A 414 -18.12 0.53 1.02
CA VAL A 414 -18.43 1.88 1.50
C VAL A 414 -19.52 1.85 2.57
N ASN A 415 -20.49 0.95 2.39
CA ASN A 415 -21.55 0.76 3.37
C ASN A 415 -22.04 -0.70 3.32
N VAL A 416 -22.51 -1.19 4.47
CA VAL A 416 -23.15 -2.49 4.59
C VAL A 416 -24.42 -2.36 5.43
N LYS A 417 -25.51 -2.93 4.94
CA LYS A 417 -26.76 -3.04 5.68
C LYS A 417 -27.13 -4.50 5.77
N GLN A 418 -27.15 -5.02 6.99
CA GLN A 418 -27.54 -6.40 7.26
C GLN A 418 -28.80 -6.43 8.12
N GLU A 419 -29.78 -7.20 7.70
CA GLU A 419 -31.00 -7.48 8.44
C GLU A 419 -31.17 -9.00 8.53
N GLY A 420 -31.17 -9.56 9.74
CA GLY A 420 -31.23 -11.01 9.93
C GLY A 420 -32.08 -11.39 11.14
N LYS A 421 -32.60 -12.61 11.11
CA LYS A 421 -33.27 -13.24 12.26
C LYS A 421 -32.95 -14.72 12.30
N VAL A 422 -32.80 -15.24 13.52
CA VAL A 422 -32.79 -16.68 13.78
C VAL A 422 -34.19 -17.09 14.21
N ILE A 423 -34.75 -18.09 13.52
CA ILE A 423 -36.05 -18.67 13.81
C ILE A 423 -35.82 -20.03 14.44
N SER A 424 -36.42 -20.23 15.61
CA SER A 424 -36.48 -21.51 16.30
C SER A 424 -37.67 -22.32 15.81
N GLN A 425 -37.42 -23.54 15.33
CA GLN A 425 -38.46 -24.52 15.05
C GLN A 425 -38.48 -25.54 16.18
N PHE A 426 -39.51 -25.44 17.04
CA PHE A 426 -39.72 -26.40 18.12
C PHE A 426 -40.18 -27.75 17.56
N PRO A 427 -39.69 -28.86 18.12
CA PRO A 427 -40.28 -30.18 17.88
C PRO A 427 -41.69 -30.22 18.50
N ASP A 428 -42.46 -31.25 18.16
CA ASP A 428 -43.74 -31.48 18.82
C ASP A 428 -43.52 -31.74 20.33
N LEU A 429 -44.16 -30.95 21.18
CA LEU A 429 -43.97 -30.94 22.64
C LEU A 429 -45.26 -31.45 23.31
N HIS A 430 -45.53 -32.75 23.17
CA HIS A 430 -46.63 -33.44 23.86
C HIS A 430 -46.16 -34.23 25.10
N THR A 431 -45.06 -33.84 25.72
CA THR A 431 -44.44 -34.57 26.84
C THR A 431 -44.11 -33.65 28.01
N ILE A 432 -44.12 -34.23 29.22
CA ILE A 432 -43.75 -33.54 30.47
C ILE A 432 -42.21 -33.51 30.54
N PRO A 433 -41.57 -32.36 30.81
CA PRO A 433 -40.12 -32.29 31.00
C PRO A 433 -39.62 -33.23 32.11
N GLU A 434 -38.46 -33.85 31.90
CA GLU A 434 -37.75 -34.77 32.81
C GLU A 434 -37.44 -34.15 34.18
N ASN A 435 -37.30 -32.82 34.25
CA ASN A 435 -37.07 -32.08 35.48
C ASN A 435 -38.37 -31.59 36.16
N THR A 436 -39.53 -32.07 35.73
CA THR A 436 -40.81 -31.68 36.34
C THR A 436 -40.95 -32.29 37.73
N ASP A 437 -40.94 -31.44 38.76
CA ASP A 437 -41.41 -31.74 40.11
C ASP A 437 -42.47 -30.67 40.46
N SER A 438 -43.74 -31.03 40.36
CA SER A 438 -44.84 -30.08 40.46
C SER A 438 -46.08 -30.69 41.07
N GLU A 439 -46.88 -29.86 41.72
CA GLU A 439 -48.11 -30.26 42.38
C GLU A 439 -49.31 -29.90 41.51
N LEU A 440 -49.94 -30.93 40.93
CA LEU A 440 -51.13 -30.77 40.10
C LEU A 440 -52.37 -30.83 40.99
N LYS A 441 -53.03 -29.67 41.15
CA LYS A 441 -54.31 -29.58 41.84
C LYS A 441 -55.46 -29.64 40.82
N MET A 442 -56.30 -30.66 40.95
CA MET A 442 -57.48 -30.88 40.11
C MET A 442 -58.73 -30.75 40.97
N GLU A 443 -59.61 -29.84 40.59
CA GLU A 443 -60.92 -29.65 41.22
C GLU A 443 -62.02 -30.16 40.29
N GLY A 444 -63.02 -30.85 40.84
CA GLY A 444 -64.12 -31.39 40.06
C GLY A 444 -65.35 -31.71 40.90
N LYS A 445 -66.45 -32.09 40.25
CA LYS A 445 -67.67 -32.55 40.93
C LYS A 445 -67.88 -34.03 40.71
N LEU A 446 -67.82 -34.82 41.78
CA LEU A 446 -68.15 -36.23 41.76
C LEU A 446 -69.65 -36.40 42.06
N TRP A 447 -70.38 -37.04 41.16
CA TRP A 447 -71.78 -37.37 41.35
C TRP A 447 -71.92 -38.80 41.89
N ILE A 448 -72.47 -38.93 43.09
CA ILE A 448 -72.77 -40.24 43.70
C ILE A 448 -74.29 -40.41 43.70
N ILE A 449 -74.77 -41.52 43.10
CA ILE A 449 -76.19 -41.75 42.77
C ILE A 449 -77.12 -41.64 43.99
N SER A 450 -76.61 -41.90 45.21
CA SER A 450 -77.37 -41.82 46.46
C SER A 450 -77.16 -40.53 47.27
N GLU A 451 -76.19 -39.67 46.92
CA GLU A 451 -75.76 -38.54 47.77
C GLU A 451 -75.68 -37.18 47.03
N GLY A 452 -75.87 -37.15 45.71
CA GLY A 452 -75.79 -35.92 44.90
C GLY A 452 -74.36 -35.56 44.48
N SER A 453 -74.17 -34.34 43.97
CA SER A 453 -72.84 -33.85 43.55
C SER A 453 -72.02 -33.35 44.73
N LYS A 454 -70.77 -33.80 44.84
CA LYS A 454 -69.81 -33.30 45.82
C LYS A 454 -68.60 -32.72 45.10
N ASP A 455 -68.17 -31.54 45.53
CA ASP A 455 -66.90 -30.97 45.09
C ASP A 455 -65.76 -31.84 45.64
N ILE A 456 -64.86 -32.24 44.76
CA ILE A 456 -63.66 -33.01 45.07
C ILE A 456 -62.43 -32.23 44.65
N GLU A 457 -61.41 -32.30 45.47
CA GLU A 457 -60.09 -31.75 45.21
C GLU A 457 -59.10 -32.91 45.27
N MET A 458 -58.32 -33.06 44.21
CA MET A 458 -57.23 -34.01 44.14
C MET A 458 -55.93 -33.26 43.92
N ILE A 459 -55.00 -33.44 44.85
CA ILE A 459 -53.65 -32.90 44.76
C ILE A 459 -52.73 -34.07 44.40
N ARG A 460 -52.04 -33.98 43.28
CA ARG A 460 -51.10 -34.99 42.81
C ARG A 460 -49.73 -34.37 42.61
N HIS A 461 -48.73 -34.83 43.36
CA HIS A 461 -47.34 -34.57 43.03
C HIS A 461 -46.97 -35.36 41.78
N VAL A 462 -46.61 -34.64 40.73
CA VAL A 462 -46.09 -35.18 39.48
C VAL A 462 -44.59 -34.95 39.50
N LYS A 463 -43.86 -36.05 39.61
CA LYS A 463 -42.41 -36.08 39.44
C LYS A 463 -42.09 -36.93 38.22
N ALA A 464 -41.47 -36.33 37.21
CA ALA A 464 -40.87 -37.10 36.12
C ALA A 464 -39.68 -37.90 36.71
N VAL A 465 -39.62 -39.20 36.41
CA VAL A 465 -38.53 -40.10 36.85
C VAL A 465 -37.73 -40.52 35.63
#